data_AF-A0A969BBZ1-F1
#
_entry.id   AF-A0A969BBZ1-F1
#
_cell.length_a   1.000
_cell.length_b   1.000
_cell.length_c   1.000
_cell.angle_alpha   90.00
_cell.angle_beta   90.00
_cell.angle_gamma   90.00
#
_symmetry.space_group_name_H-M   'P 1'
#
loop_
_entity.id
_entity.type
_entity.pdbx_description
1 polymer ?
#
loop_
_entity_poly.entity_id
_entity_poly.type
_entity_poly.pdbx_seq_one_letter_code
_entity_poly.pdbx_strand_id
1 'polypeptide(L)'
;MQKLSLEEIISNIEQGICFEASHNDNFFVKIHEYVPYVCTAIHNGHRFRPELRDICLLNESERLYEEDPHTADFITSLPITIIAGDSRYEYDLNRTEDECIYDVAWGRKVWKRPLTQEERETSLTKHRQFYKVTQTLVARLEKDYGATVIYDMHSYNHQRHPITFTFNLGIENIDIRRYNPQISFWKKQLQSVVIRKKQAGVSVNHIFYGRGYLLKFIKERFSNSLVLSTEVKKIYMNELTGQPYPLVIQQLAKGLKNAIINNSQFYINSLANFNVKKQTGLLYNQLQPDLLKLDTQLYKMVRNFEILSFVNPVNIESEKKKFIKSRYTANPEFRYKPLTIDPFAFKAKMYKLNVDAIEDIHIKQIYIDIINAYADKVDMLANLGTEKFLYNSLRYFGEPSSKDIANANFLMYCNELPQFEAQDYLSIKRSKRHFF
;
A
#
# COMPACT_ATOMS: atom_id res chain seq x y z
N MET A 1 16.32 1.14 9.31
CA MET A 1 15.76 1.46 10.64
C MET A 1 16.88 1.57 11.67
N GLN A 2 16.88 2.64 12.46
CA GLN A 2 17.88 2.90 13.51
C GLN A 2 17.48 2.18 14.82
N LYS A 3 18.42 1.95 15.74
CA LYS A 3 18.12 1.53 17.12
C LYS A 3 18.33 2.72 18.03
N LEU A 4 17.27 3.21 18.66
CA LEU A 4 17.32 4.40 19.51
C LEU A 4 16.85 4.07 20.94
N SER A 5 17.46 4.73 21.91
CA SER A 5 16.98 4.77 23.29
C SER A 5 15.62 5.48 23.37
N LEU A 6 14.93 5.29 24.49
CA LEU A 6 13.63 5.93 24.73
C LEU A 6 13.78 7.46 24.72
N GLU A 7 14.86 7.95 25.34
CA GLU A 7 15.20 9.36 25.48
C GLU A 7 15.48 10.01 24.13
N GLU A 8 16.22 9.33 23.24
CA GLU A 8 16.47 9.81 21.88
C GLU A 8 15.18 9.89 21.06
N ILE A 9 14.30 8.87 21.16
CA ILE A 9 12.99 8.89 20.48
C ILE A 9 12.15 10.07 20.96
N ILE A 10 12.03 10.25 22.27
CA ILE A 10 11.28 11.37 22.87
C ILE A 10 11.86 12.71 22.43
N SER A 11 13.19 12.85 22.52
CA SER A 11 13.88 14.08 22.15
C SER A 11 13.70 14.43 20.67
N ASN A 12 13.79 13.45 19.78
CA ASN A 12 13.52 13.65 18.35
C ASN A 12 12.07 14.10 18.13
N ILE A 13 11.09 13.48 18.81
CA ILE A 13 9.68 13.87 18.71
C ILE A 13 9.48 15.32 19.15
N GLU A 14 10.03 15.69 20.30
CA GLU A 14 9.90 17.03 20.88
C GLU A 14 10.53 18.12 19.98
N GLN A 15 11.68 17.80 19.38
CA GLN A 15 12.40 18.68 18.46
C GLN A 15 11.79 18.74 17.05
N GLY A 16 10.83 17.87 16.71
CA GLY A 16 10.25 17.82 15.37
C GLY A 16 11.18 17.16 14.33
N ILE A 17 12.12 16.32 14.78
CA ILE A 17 13.07 15.62 13.90
C ILE A 17 12.38 14.38 13.33
N CYS A 18 12.45 14.20 12.01
CA CYS A 18 11.97 12.98 11.35
C CYS A 18 12.96 11.83 11.54
N PHE A 19 12.46 10.64 11.86
CA PHE A 19 13.27 9.44 12.08
C PHE A 19 12.47 8.16 11.86
N GLU A 20 13.19 7.05 11.76
CA GLU A 20 12.61 5.71 11.78
C GLU A 20 13.49 4.80 12.64
N ALA A 21 12.94 4.33 13.74
CA ALA A 21 13.70 3.61 14.75
C ALA A 21 12.92 2.48 15.43
N SER A 22 13.67 1.49 15.91
CA SER A 22 13.20 0.50 16.86
C SER A 22 13.70 0.83 18.26
N HIS A 23 12.84 0.60 19.27
CA HIS A 23 13.23 0.65 20.68
C HIS A 23 13.34 -0.77 21.24
N ASN A 24 14.56 -1.31 21.32
CA ASN A 24 14.82 -2.71 21.70
C ASN A 24 14.00 -3.74 20.88
N ASP A 25 13.59 -3.35 19.68
CA ASP A 25 12.62 -4.03 18.83
C ASP A 25 11.21 -4.19 19.48
N ASN A 26 10.99 -3.77 20.74
CA ASN A 26 9.71 -3.79 21.49
C ASN A 26 8.57 -3.18 20.69
N PHE A 27 8.86 -2.01 20.12
CA PHE A 27 8.01 -1.31 19.17
C PHE A 27 8.87 -0.50 18.20
N PHE A 28 8.25 -0.11 17.11
CA PHE A 28 8.85 0.64 16.01
C PHE A 28 8.11 1.95 15.82
N VAL A 29 8.86 3.03 15.67
CA VAL A 29 8.32 4.37 15.45
C VAL A 29 8.87 4.88 14.13
N LYS A 30 7.97 5.32 13.26
CA LYS A 30 8.31 5.98 12.01
C LYS A 30 7.66 7.35 11.99
N ILE A 31 8.45 8.37 11.68
CA ILE A 31 8.03 9.76 11.44
C ILE A 31 8.85 10.25 10.24
N HIS A 32 8.28 10.15 9.05
CA HIS A 32 8.91 10.67 7.82
C HIS A 32 8.44 12.10 7.49
N GLU A 33 7.28 12.50 7.99
CA GLU A 33 6.70 13.84 7.88
C GLU A 33 5.76 14.05 9.07
N TYR A 34 5.79 15.23 9.68
CA TYR A 34 4.79 15.56 10.70
C TYR A 34 3.46 15.90 10.02
N VAL A 35 2.42 15.15 10.38
CA VAL A 35 1.07 15.26 9.84
C VAL A 35 0.07 15.08 10.98
N PRO A 36 -1.17 15.59 10.86
CA PRO A 36 -2.15 15.57 11.95
C PRO A 36 -2.85 14.21 12.14
N TYR A 37 -2.14 13.11 11.89
CA TYR A 37 -2.63 11.77 12.15
C TYR A 37 -1.50 10.78 12.45
N VAL A 38 -1.83 9.73 13.19
CA VAL A 38 -0.93 8.63 13.56
C VAL A 38 -1.62 7.33 13.21
N CYS A 39 -0.87 6.34 12.73
CA CYS A 39 -1.40 4.99 12.53
C CYS A 39 -0.72 4.00 13.47
N THR A 40 -1.52 3.17 14.15
CA THR A 40 -1.01 2.19 15.10
C THR A 40 -1.40 0.78 14.71
N ALA A 41 -0.50 -0.17 14.99
CA ALA A 41 -0.73 -1.60 14.83
C ALA A 41 -0.19 -2.31 16.09
N ILE A 42 -0.95 -2.21 17.18
CA ILE A 42 -0.47 -2.54 18.53
C ILE A 42 -0.49 -4.04 18.85
N HIS A 43 -1.10 -4.85 17.98
CA HIS A 43 -1.13 -6.32 18.08
C HIS A 43 -0.44 -7.01 16.90
N ASN A 44 0.35 -6.27 16.11
CA ASN A 44 1.08 -6.80 14.96
C ASN A 44 2.21 -7.77 15.33
N GLY A 45 2.82 -7.56 16.48
CA GLY A 45 4.02 -8.26 16.92
C GLY A 45 3.75 -9.69 17.35
N HIS A 46 4.73 -10.57 17.08
CA HIS A 46 4.73 -11.97 17.52
C HIS A 46 5.95 -12.31 18.39
N ARG A 47 6.89 -11.38 18.58
CA ARG A 47 8.10 -11.67 19.35
C ARG A 47 7.73 -11.98 20.80
N PHE A 48 8.40 -12.99 21.36
CA PHE A 48 8.14 -13.43 22.72
C PHE A 48 9.46 -13.67 23.44
N ARG A 49 9.60 -13.07 24.63
CA ARG A 49 10.77 -13.19 25.50
C ARG A 49 11.17 -14.66 25.72
N PRO A 50 12.42 -15.06 25.42
CA PRO A 50 12.88 -16.44 25.54
C PRO A 50 12.63 -17.06 26.93
N GLU A 51 12.85 -16.29 27.99
CA GLU A 51 12.68 -16.72 29.38
C GLU A 51 11.22 -17.06 29.75
N LEU A 52 10.24 -16.51 29.01
CA LEU A 52 8.82 -16.79 29.24
C LEU A 52 8.33 -18.03 28.49
N ARG A 53 9.08 -18.54 27.51
CA ARG A 53 8.62 -19.64 26.62
C ARG A 53 8.31 -20.91 27.38
N ASP A 54 9.16 -21.28 28.34
CA ASP A 54 9.02 -22.52 29.10
C ASP A 54 7.84 -22.49 30.07
N ILE A 55 7.41 -21.31 30.49
CA ILE A 55 6.29 -21.12 31.41
C ILE A 55 4.98 -20.73 30.71
N CYS A 56 5.03 -20.36 29.43
CA CYS A 56 3.84 -20.15 28.61
C CYS A 56 3.19 -21.49 28.26
N LEU A 57 1.89 -21.60 28.48
CA LEU A 57 1.07 -22.77 28.13
C LEU A 57 0.64 -22.78 26.66
N LEU A 58 0.77 -21.64 25.99
CA LEU A 58 0.37 -21.47 24.60
C LEU A 58 1.58 -21.64 23.68
N ASN A 59 1.42 -22.43 22.62
CA ASN A 59 2.44 -22.54 21.59
C ASN A 59 2.41 -21.33 20.63
N GLU A 60 3.36 -21.31 19.69
CA GLU A 60 3.52 -20.23 18.71
C GLU A 60 2.26 -20.00 17.87
N SER A 61 1.71 -21.07 17.28
CA SER A 61 0.51 -21.00 16.44
C SER A 61 -0.73 -20.57 17.23
N GLU A 62 -0.87 -20.99 18.49
CA GLU A 62 -1.97 -20.60 19.37
C GLU A 62 -1.93 -19.11 19.71
N ARG A 63 -0.73 -18.55 19.92
CA ARG A 63 -0.58 -17.10 20.12
C ARG A 63 -0.85 -16.33 18.82
N LEU A 64 -0.24 -16.76 17.72
CA LEU A 64 -0.38 -16.11 16.41
C LEU A 64 -1.85 -16.04 15.96
N TYR A 65 -2.66 -17.03 16.34
CA TYR A 65 -4.09 -17.07 16.02
C TYR A 65 -4.84 -15.84 16.56
N GLU A 66 -4.62 -15.39 17.80
CA GLU A 66 -5.34 -14.24 18.40
C GLU A 66 -4.55 -12.90 18.34
N GLU A 67 -3.38 -12.91 17.70
CA GLU A 67 -2.64 -11.70 17.31
C GLU A 67 -3.11 -11.16 15.96
N ASP A 68 -2.60 -9.98 15.60
CA ASP A 68 -2.99 -9.24 14.40
C ASP A 68 -1.85 -9.10 13.38
N PRO A 69 -1.26 -10.21 12.90
CA PRO A 69 -0.15 -10.12 11.95
C PRO A 69 -0.57 -9.38 10.68
N HIS A 70 0.39 -8.73 10.04
CA HIS A 70 0.24 -7.92 8.83
C HIS A 70 -0.59 -6.63 8.97
N THR A 71 -1.06 -6.27 10.17
CA THR A 71 -1.72 -4.96 10.37
C THR A 71 -0.79 -3.78 10.12
N ALA A 72 0.52 -3.95 10.37
CA ALA A 72 1.54 -2.98 9.98
C ALA A 72 1.63 -2.77 8.46
N ASP A 73 1.43 -3.82 7.66
CA ASP A 73 1.52 -3.76 6.20
C ASP A 73 0.42 -2.85 5.60
N PHE A 74 -0.70 -2.67 6.30
CA PHE A 74 -1.78 -1.77 5.87
C PHE A 74 -1.41 -0.30 5.96
N ILE A 75 -0.52 0.05 6.89
CA ILE A 75 -0.21 1.43 7.27
C ILE A 75 1.22 1.84 6.97
N THR A 76 2.07 0.91 6.51
CA THR A 76 3.51 1.18 6.28
C THR A 76 3.75 2.33 5.32
N SER A 77 2.87 2.60 4.36
CA SER A 77 3.03 3.71 3.40
C SER A 77 2.70 5.10 3.97
N LEU A 78 2.27 5.17 5.24
CA LEU A 78 1.86 6.40 5.92
C LEU A 78 3.04 7.01 6.70
N PRO A 79 3.09 8.34 6.84
CA PRO A 79 4.28 9.05 7.32
C PRO A 79 4.53 8.84 8.81
N ILE A 80 3.48 8.60 9.61
CA ILE A 80 3.59 8.40 11.06
C ILE A 80 2.98 7.06 11.46
N THR A 81 3.81 6.13 11.92
CA THR A 81 3.37 4.82 12.42
C THR A 81 4.01 4.46 13.76
N ILE A 82 3.23 3.84 14.67
CA ILE A 82 3.74 3.14 15.85
C ILE A 82 3.28 1.68 15.80
N ILE A 83 4.22 0.75 15.72
CA ILE A 83 3.94 -0.68 15.51
C ILE A 83 4.52 -1.49 16.66
N ALA A 84 3.73 -2.37 17.26
CA ALA A 84 4.22 -3.29 18.29
C ALA A 84 5.03 -4.44 17.65
N GLY A 85 6.17 -4.77 18.26
CA GLY A 85 7.00 -5.91 17.86
C GLY A 85 6.80 -7.16 18.73
N ASP A 86 6.39 -6.98 19.97
CA ASP A 86 6.10 -8.08 20.89
C ASP A 86 4.67 -8.62 20.75
N SER A 87 4.52 -9.89 21.08
CA SER A 87 3.26 -10.59 21.22
C SER A 87 2.41 -9.96 22.31
N ARG A 88 1.11 -9.80 22.02
CA ARG A 88 0.12 -9.34 23.02
C ARG A 88 0.00 -10.24 24.25
N TYR A 89 0.50 -11.48 24.18
CA TYR A 89 0.51 -12.42 25.30
C TYR A 89 1.63 -12.13 26.29
N GLU A 90 2.65 -11.37 25.91
CA GLU A 90 3.70 -10.91 26.83
C GLU A 90 3.21 -9.73 27.68
N TYR A 91 2.55 -8.78 27.01
CA TYR A 91 1.77 -7.70 27.58
C TYR A 91 0.85 -7.11 26.50
N ASP A 92 -0.44 -6.97 26.79
CA ASP A 92 -1.42 -6.41 25.87
C ASP A 92 -1.40 -4.88 25.99
N LEU A 93 -0.85 -4.21 24.96
CA LEU A 93 -0.86 -2.76 24.85
C LEU A 93 -2.28 -2.18 24.82
N ASN A 94 -3.31 -2.94 24.46
CA ASN A 94 -4.70 -2.48 24.45
C ASN A 94 -5.42 -2.68 25.79
N ARG A 95 -4.68 -2.94 26.88
CA ARG A 95 -5.16 -3.06 28.26
C ARG A 95 -4.42 -2.12 29.20
N THR A 96 -5.04 -1.81 30.33
CA THR A 96 -4.42 -1.02 31.41
C THR A 96 -3.24 -1.78 32.02
N GLU A 97 -2.37 -1.11 32.78
CA GLU A 97 -1.24 -1.76 33.47
C GLU A 97 -1.67 -2.96 34.33
N ASP A 98 -2.79 -2.83 35.05
CA ASP A 98 -3.31 -3.91 35.91
C ASP A 98 -3.83 -5.12 35.12
N GLU A 99 -4.24 -4.93 33.86
CA GLU A 99 -4.89 -5.95 33.02
C GLU A 99 -4.04 -6.41 31.83
N CYS A 100 -2.86 -5.79 31.60
CA CYS A 100 -2.06 -6.06 30.40
C CYS A 100 -1.38 -7.43 30.40
N ILE A 101 -1.25 -8.08 31.55
CA ILE A 101 -0.70 -9.43 31.65
C ILE A 101 -1.86 -10.39 31.91
N TYR A 102 -2.16 -11.27 30.95
CA TYR A 102 -3.24 -12.23 31.09
C TYR A 102 -2.89 -13.36 32.05
N ASP A 103 -3.80 -13.70 32.96
CA ASP A 103 -3.81 -15.03 33.60
C ASP A 103 -4.54 -16.04 32.70
N VAL A 104 -5.67 -15.59 32.14
CA VAL A 104 -6.53 -16.34 31.21
C VAL A 104 -6.88 -15.45 30.02
N ALA A 105 -6.70 -15.98 28.81
CA ALA A 105 -7.00 -15.29 27.57
C ALA A 105 -7.82 -16.23 26.66
N TRP A 106 -8.97 -15.76 26.15
CA TRP A 106 -9.93 -16.56 25.37
C TRP A 106 -10.25 -17.94 25.99
N GLY A 107 -10.45 -17.96 27.32
CA GLY A 107 -10.78 -19.19 28.06
C GLY A 107 -9.60 -20.13 28.30
N ARG A 108 -8.38 -19.74 27.93
CA ARG A 108 -7.16 -20.54 28.13
C ARG A 108 -6.23 -19.90 29.14
N LYS A 109 -5.71 -20.72 30.06
CA LYS A 109 -4.63 -20.30 30.97
C LYS A 109 -3.36 -20.01 30.18
N VAL A 110 -2.72 -18.88 30.44
CA VAL A 110 -1.51 -18.45 29.70
C VAL A 110 -0.23 -18.99 30.35
N TRP A 111 -0.20 -19.10 31.68
CA TRP A 111 1.02 -19.44 32.42
C TRP A 111 0.91 -20.74 33.21
N LYS A 112 1.99 -21.55 33.22
CA LYS A 112 2.12 -22.77 34.06
C LYS A 112 2.12 -22.41 35.55
N ARG A 113 2.87 -21.36 35.90
CA ARG A 113 2.95 -20.74 37.24
C ARG A 113 2.68 -19.24 37.14
N PRO A 114 2.32 -18.56 38.23
CA PRO A 114 2.33 -17.10 38.26
C PRO A 114 3.69 -16.54 37.84
N LEU A 115 3.67 -15.41 37.12
CA LEU A 115 4.89 -14.67 36.81
C LEU A 115 5.52 -14.11 38.11
N THR A 116 6.84 -14.07 38.16
CA THR A 116 7.57 -13.41 39.25
C THR A 116 7.37 -11.88 39.17
N GLN A 117 7.67 -11.19 40.26
CA GLN A 117 7.59 -9.72 40.27
C GLN A 117 8.51 -9.09 39.20
N GLU A 118 9.71 -9.64 38.99
CA GLU A 118 10.67 -9.19 37.97
C GLU A 118 10.16 -9.42 36.54
N GLU A 119 9.58 -10.59 36.27
CA GLU A 119 8.98 -10.93 34.97
C GLU A 119 7.84 -9.96 34.63
N ARG A 120 6.99 -9.64 35.62
CA ARG A 120 5.89 -8.68 35.48
C ARG A 120 6.41 -7.25 35.30
N GLU A 121 7.36 -6.81 36.11
CA GLU A 121 7.89 -5.43 36.04
C GLU A 121 8.58 -5.16 34.69
N THR A 122 9.21 -6.17 34.11
CA THR A 122 9.76 -6.08 32.75
C THR A 122 8.65 -5.80 31.72
N SER A 123 7.56 -6.56 31.74
CA SER A 123 6.40 -6.33 30.86
C SER A 123 5.76 -4.95 31.08
N LEU A 124 5.59 -4.54 32.34
CA LEU A 124 5.04 -3.23 32.70
C LEU A 124 5.93 -2.07 32.25
N THR A 125 7.25 -2.21 32.37
CA THR A 125 8.21 -1.22 31.89
C THR A 125 8.07 -1.03 30.38
N LYS A 126 7.98 -2.11 29.60
CA LYS A 126 7.81 -2.05 28.14
C LYS A 126 6.49 -1.39 27.75
N HIS A 127 5.40 -1.70 28.46
CA HIS A 127 4.08 -1.06 28.29
C HIS A 127 4.14 0.45 28.55
N ARG A 128 4.73 0.87 29.70
CA ARG A 128 4.91 2.29 30.05
C ARG A 128 5.75 3.04 29.03
N GLN A 129 6.82 2.43 28.53
CA GLN A 129 7.69 3.01 27.51
C GLN A 129 6.93 3.30 26.20
N PHE A 130 6.11 2.34 25.74
CA PHE A 130 5.25 2.54 24.57
C PHE A 130 4.29 3.72 24.75
N TYR A 131 3.62 3.78 25.91
CA TYR A 131 2.67 4.85 26.20
C TYR A 131 3.32 6.21 26.42
N LYS A 132 4.55 6.25 26.94
CA LYS A 132 5.36 7.46 27.05
C LYS A 132 5.62 8.05 25.65
N VAL A 133 6.09 7.24 24.71
CA VAL A 133 6.33 7.68 23.32
C VAL A 133 5.03 8.12 22.65
N THR A 134 3.97 7.33 22.79
CA THR A 134 2.64 7.64 22.21
C THR A 134 2.11 8.97 22.74
N GLN A 135 2.22 9.21 24.05
CA GLN A 135 1.80 10.47 24.67
C GLN A 135 2.63 11.65 24.15
N THR A 136 3.96 11.53 24.08
CA THR A 136 4.84 12.60 23.58
C THR A 136 4.50 12.95 22.13
N LEU A 137 4.26 11.94 21.28
CA LEU A 137 3.90 12.16 19.88
C LEU A 137 2.55 12.86 19.75
N VAL A 138 1.50 12.37 20.40
CA VAL A 138 0.16 12.97 20.30
C VAL A 138 0.16 14.39 20.87
N ALA A 139 0.88 14.64 21.97
CA ALA A 139 1.03 15.99 22.51
C ALA A 139 1.72 16.94 21.54
N ARG A 140 2.77 16.48 20.85
CA ARG A 140 3.44 17.27 19.82
C ARG A 140 2.50 17.59 18.65
N LEU A 141 1.76 16.61 18.15
CA LEU A 141 0.85 16.80 17.03
C LEU A 141 -0.36 17.69 17.38
N GLU A 142 -0.95 17.53 18.56
CA GLU A 142 -2.04 18.42 19.00
C GLU A 142 -1.54 19.85 19.22
N LYS A 143 -0.30 20.04 19.68
CA LYS A 143 0.33 21.37 19.75
C LYS A 143 0.52 22.00 18.37
N ASP A 144 1.00 21.23 17.40
CA ASP A 144 1.36 21.75 16.06
C ASP A 144 0.14 21.98 15.16
N TYR A 145 -0.87 21.11 15.25
CA TYR A 145 -2.04 21.11 14.35
C TYR A 145 -3.37 21.45 15.06
N GLY A 146 -3.38 21.59 16.38
CA GLY A 146 -4.58 21.83 17.20
C GLY A 146 -5.44 20.59 17.44
N ALA A 147 -5.24 19.52 16.67
CA ALA A 147 -5.98 18.26 16.74
C ALA A 147 -5.21 17.12 16.05
N THR A 148 -5.59 15.87 16.34
CA THR A 148 -4.99 14.70 15.69
C THR A 148 -5.93 13.50 15.64
N VAL A 149 -5.85 12.70 14.58
CA VAL A 149 -6.56 11.42 14.49
C VAL A 149 -5.59 10.25 14.60
N ILE A 150 -5.88 9.32 15.50
CA ILE A 150 -5.13 8.08 15.65
C ILE A 150 -5.97 6.96 15.02
N TYR A 151 -5.43 6.33 13.98
CA TYR A 151 -6.02 5.18 13.31
C TYR A 151 -5.42 3.91 13.92
N ASP A 152 -6.19 3.27 14.80
CA ASP A 152 -5.76 2.09 15.53
C ASP A 152 -6.22 0.82 14.82
N MET A 153 -5.30 0.23 14.05
CA MET A 153 -5.55 -0.90 13.17
C MET A 153 -5.38 -2.22 13.91
N HIS A 154 -6.46 -2.99 13.89
CA HIS A 154 -6.55 -4.32 14.47
C HIS A 154 -7.06 -5.32 13.44
N SER A 155 -7.11 -6.59 13.82
CA SER A 155 -7.71 -7.63 13.00
C SER A 155 -8.50 -8.64 13.81
N TYR A 156 -9.32 -9.45 13.14
CA TYR A 156 -10.06 -10.48 13.85
C TYR A 156 -10.30 -11.75 13.05
N ASN A 157 -10.31 -12.87 13.80
CA ASN A 157 -10.67 -14.19 13.30
C ASN A 157 -12.17 -14.24 13.06
N HIS A 158 -12.57 -14.30 11.80
CA HIS A 158 -13.93 -14.17 11.34
C HIS A 158 -14.62 -15.52 11.17
N GLN A 159 -13.88 -16.63 11.02
CA GLN A 159 -14.48 -17.94 10.75
C GLN A 159 -15.35 -18.44 11.90
N ARG A 160 -15.07 -18.01 13.13
CA ARG A 160 -15.84 -18.36 14.34
C ARG A 160 -17.14 -17.57 14.51
N HIS A 161 -17.44 -16.60 13.63
CA HIS A 161 -18.60 -15.72 13.77
C HIS A 161 -19.60 -15.94 12.62
N PRO A 162 -20.91 -16.02 12.91
CA PRO A 162 -21.93 -16.29 11.89
C PRO A 162 -22.13 -15.11 10.91
N ILE A 163 -22.03 -13.87 11.40
CA ILE A 163 -22.21 -12.65 10.61
C ILE A 163 -20.99 -11.76 10.80
N THR A 164 -20.31 -11.44 9.71
CA THR A 164 -19.04 -10.68 9.71
C THR A 164 -18.99 -9.66 8.59
N PHE A 165 -18.22 -8.60 8.79
CA PHE A 165 -18.05 -7.50 7.83
C PHE A 165 -16.57 -7.26 7.58
N THR A 166 -16.21 -6.67 6.44
CA THR A 166 -14.79 -6.42 6.11
C THR A 166 -14.11 -5.57 7.18
N PHE A 167 -14.79 -4.54 7.67
CA PHE A 167 -14.33 -3.70 8.77
C PHE A 167 -15.36 -3.69 9.90
N ASN A 168 -14.90 -3.64 11.15
CA ASN A 168 -15.72 -3.31 12.31
C ASN A 168 -15.15 -2.04 12.98
N LEU A 169 -15.98 -1.04 13.16
CA LEU A 169 -15.63 0.20 13.87
C LEU A 169 -16.15 0.17 15.32
N GLY A 170 -15.25 0.31 16.28
CA GLY A 170 -15.60 0.39 17.70
C GLY A 170 -15.72 1.85 18.16
N ILE A 171 -16.89 2.25 18.65
CA ILE A 171 -17.17 3.66 19.00
C ILE A 171 -17.72 3.89 20.41
N GLU A 172 -17.86 2.84 21.23
CA GLU A 172 -18.53 2.94 22.53
C GLU A 172 -17.89 3.96 23.48
N ASN A 173 -16.56 4.09 23.46
CA ASN A 173 -15.84 5.05 24.30
C ASN A 173 -15.62 6.41 23.64
N ILE A 174 -16.16 6.66 22.45
CA ILE A 174 -16.03 7.94 21.74
C ILE A 174 -17.20 8.85 22.11
N ASP A 175 -16.94 10.15 22.30
CA ASP A 175 -18.01 11.15 22.41
C ASP A 175 -18.71 11.30 21.04
N ILE A 176 -19.80 10.57 20.86
CA ILE A 176 -20.56 10.55 19.60
C ILE A 176 -21.16 11.91 19.29
N ARG A 177 -21.61 12.68 20.29
CA ARG A 177 -22.22 14.00 20.03
C ARG A 177 -21.23 14.91 19.33
N ARG A 178 -19.97 14.85 19.77
CA ARG A 178 -18.87 15.63 19.21
C ARG A 178 -18.35 15.06 17.89
N TYR A 179 -18.13 13.74 17.81
CA TYR A 179 -17.36 13.12 16.73
C TYR A 179 -18.21 12.42 15.66
N ASN A 180 -19.54 12.47 15.73
CA ASN A 180 -20.42 11.80 14.75
C ASN A 180 -20.10 12.15 13.28
N PRO A 181 -19.84 13.42 12.88
CA PRO A 181 -19.48 13.74 11.51
C PRO A 181 -18.21 13.00 11.06
N GLN A 182 -17.18 12.99 11.91
CA GLN A 182 -15.89 12.35 11.64
C GLN A 182 -16.03 10.83 11.52
N ILE A 183 -16.74 10.20 12.45
CA ILE A 183 -17.00 8.76 12.48
C ILE A 183 -17.83 8.34 11.25
N SER A 184 -18.85 9.12 10.91
CA SER A 184 -19.70 8.87 9.74
C SER A 184 -18.88 8.98 8.44
N PHE A 185 -18.00 9.97 8.35
CA PHE A 185 -17.10 10.10 7.21
C PHE A 185 -16.10 8.95 7.15
N TRP A 186 -15.55 8.51 8.29
CA TRP A 186 -14.65 7.36 8.35
C TRP A 186 -15.33 6.08 7.86
N LYS A 187 -16.54 5.79 8.34
CA LYS A 187 -17.35 4.67 7.86
C LYS A 187 -17.56 4.72 6.34
N LYS A 188 -17.87 5.89 5.78
CA LYS A 188 -18.03 6.07 4.33
C LYS A 188 -16.73 5.82 3.56
N GLN A 189 -15.60 6.29 4.09
CA GLN A 189 -14.29 6.02 3.48
C GLN A 189 -13.95 4.52 3.52
N LEU A 190 -14.24 3.83 4.63
CA LEU A 190 -14.07 2.38 4.71
C LEU A 190 -14.96 1.62 3.71
N GLN A 191 -16.22 2.06 3.52
CA GLN A 191 -17.13 1.45 2.55
C GLN A 191 -16.69 1.62 1.09
N SER A 192 -15.88 2.64 0.78
CA SER A 192 -15.36 2.87 -0.58
C SER A 192 -14.17 1.97 -0.92
N VAL A 193 -13.58 1.30 0.06
CA VAL A 193 -12.47 0.36 -0.16
C VAL A 193 -12.97 -0.84 -0.97
N VAL A 194 -12.26 -1.15 -2.05
CA VAL A 194 -12.57 -2.29 -2.93
C VAL A 194 -11.53 -3.39 -2.74
N ILE A 195 -12.01 -4.57 -2.34
CA ILE A 195 -11.18 -5.77 -2.13
C ILE A 195 -11.77 -6.90 -2.96
N ARG A 196 -10.94 -7.59 -3.74
CA ARG A 196 -11.37 -8.68 -4.65
C ARG A 196 -12.59 -8.28 -5.51
N LYS A 197 -12.56 -7.05 -6.05
CA LYS A 197 -13.63 -6.44 -6.88
C LYS A 197 -14.97 -6.22 -6.17
N LYS A 198 -15.02 -6.28 -4.83
CA LYS A 198 -16.23 -6.00 -4.03
C LYS A 198 -15.97 -4.82 -3.09
N GLN A 199 -16.99 -3.98 -2.90
CA GLN A 199 -16.95 -2.95 -1.87
C GLN A 199 -16.92 -3.58 -0.47
N ALA A 200 -16.19 -2.95 0.43
CA ALA A 200 -16.05 -3.41 1.80
C ALA A 200 -17.34 -3.22 2.61
N GLY A 201 -17.74 -4.26 3.35
CA GLY A 201 -18.79 -4.14 4.36
C GLY A 201 -18.23 -3.51 5.64
N VAL A 202 -19.00 -2.65 6.29
CA VAL A 202 -18.59 -1.99 7.55
C VAL A 202 -19.69 -2.14 8.60
N SER A 203 -19.35 -2.71 9.75
CA SER A 203 -20.17 -2.72 10.95
C SER A 203 -19.69 -1.70 11.98
N VAL A 204 -20.58 -1.34 12.90
CA VAL A 204 -20.28 -0.47 14.05
C VAL A 204 -20.71 -1.23 15.30
N ASN A 205 -19.83 -1.36 16.29
CA ASN A 205 -20.13 -2.02 17.57
C ASN A 205 -20.80 -3.41 17.41
N HIS A 206 -20.25 -4.26 16.54
CA HIS A 206 -20.84 -5.59 16.23
C HIS A 206 -20.11 -6.72 16.93
N ILE A 207 -18.83 -6.95 16.58
CA ILE A 207 -17.96 -7.91 17.30
C ILE A 207 -17.08 -7.15 18.30
N PHE A 208 -16.59 -5.98 17.90
CA PHE A 208 -15.76 -5.12 18.74
C PHE A 208 -16.41 -3.76 18.92
N TYR A 209 -16.28 -3.22 20.12
CA TYR A 209 -17.02 -2.05 20.57
C TYR A 209 -16.13 -0.83 20.85
N GLY A 210 -14.81 -0.95 20.66
CA GLY A 210 -13.87 0.17 20.91
C GLY A 210 -13.65 0.38 22.41
N ARG A 211 -13.32 -0.70 23.13
CA ARG A 211 -13.05 -0.69 24.59
C ARG A 211 -11.56 -0.73 24.95
N GLY A 212 -10.70 -0.62 23.93
CA GLY A 212 -9.26 -0.66 24.05
C GLY A 212 -8.67 0.46 24.90
N TYR A 213 -7.55 0.16 25.57
CA TYR A 213 -6.86 1.10 26.44
C TYR A 213 -6.23 2.27 25.67
N LEU A 214 -5.74 2.08 24.44
CA LEU A 214 -5.18 3.18 23.65
C LEU A 214 -6.20 4.32 23.45
N LEU A 215 -7.44 3.96 23.09
CA LEU A 215 -8.53 4.93 22.96
C LEU A 215 -8.77 5.69 24.28
N LYS A 216 -8.91 4.97 25.40
CA LYS A 216 -9.16 5.56 26.72
C LYS A 216 -8.00 6.47 27.15
N PHE A 217 -6.77 5.98 27.02
CA PHE A 217 -5.54 6.68 27.39
C PHE A 217 -5.43 8.06 26.69
N ILE A 218 -5.70 8.10 25.38
CA ILE A 218 -5.69 9.35 24.61
C ILE A 218 -6.86 10.24 25.01
N LYS A 219 -8.07 9.71 25.08
CA LYS A 219 -9.28 10.47 25.44
C LYS A 219 -9.15 11.20 26.78
N GLU A 220 -8.50 10.59 27.76
CA GLU A 220 -8.31 11.16 29.10
C GLU A 220 -7.27 12.29 29.13
N ARG A 221 -6.36 12.35 28.16
CA ARG A 221 -5.21 13.27 28.16
C ARG A 221 -5.32 14.40 27.14
N PHE A 222 -6.14 14.20 26.11
CA PHE A 222 -6.16 15.05 24.93
C PHE A 222 -7.58 15.45 24.58
N SER A 223 -7.79 16.75 24.42
CA SER A 223 -9.13 17.30 24.19
C SER A 223 -9.54 17.18 22.72
N ASN A 224 -8.59 17.31 21.80
CA ASN A 224 -8.86 17.35 20.35
C ASN A 224 -8.20 16.18 19.60
N SER A 225 -7.80 15.12 20.30
CA SER A 225 -7.30 13.90 19.68
C SER A 225 -8.35 12.79 19.70
N LEU A 226 -8.57 12.18 18.53
CA LEU A 226 -9.57 11.13 18.33
C LEU A 226 -8.91 9.81 17.94
N VAL A 227 -9.19 8.74 18.67
CA VAL A 227 -8.77 7.38 18.30
C VAL A 227 -9.93 6.66 17.58
N LEU A 228 -9.66 6.10 16.41
CA LEU A 228 -10.58 5.32 15.60
C LEU A 228 -10.13 3.85 15.56
N SER A 229 -10.55 3.06 16.56
CA SER A 229 -10.27 1.62 16.61
C SER A 229 -11.01 0.88 15.50
N THR A 230 -10.25 0.36 14.53
CA THR A 230 -10.75 -0.25 13.31
C THR A 230 -10.21 -1.66 13.16
N GLU A 231 -11.13 -2.61 13.15
CA GLU A 231 -10.86 -4.05 13.08
C GLU A 231 -11.02 -4.53 11.64
N VAL A 232 -9.97 -5.13 11.08
CA VAL A 232 -9.96 -5.70 9.74
C VAL A 232 -10.23 -7.20 9.82
N LYS A 233 -11.27 -7.66 9.12
CA LYS A 233 -11.52 -9.09 8.95
C LYS A 233 -10.27 -9.75 8.35
N LYS A 234 -9.79 -10.87 8.89
CA LYS A 234 -8.61 -11.61 8.36
C LYS A 234 -8.86 -12.31 7.00
N ILE A 235 -9.46 -11.60 6.04
CA ILE A 235 -9.61 -12.01 4.63
C ILE A 235 -8.31 -11.94 3.84
N TYR A 236 -7.27 -11.38 4.45
CA TYR A 236 -5.95 -11.15 3.88
C TYR A 236 -4.94 -12.23 4.25
N MET A 237 -5.35 -13.23 5.02
CA MET A 237 -4.54 -14.38 5.40
C MET A 237 -5.43 -15.60 5.66
N ASN A 238 -4.82 -16.76 5.80
CA ASN A 238 -5.47 -17.93 6.37
C ASN A 238 -5.34 -17.85 7.91
N GLU A 239 -6.47 -17.73 8.62
CA GLU A 239 -6.51 -17.56 10.07
C GLU A 239 -5.82 -18.69 10.83
N LEU A 240 -5.90 -19.93 10.35
CA LEU A 240 -5.38 -21.10 11.03
C LEU A 240 -3.87 -21.29 10.83
N THR A 241 -3.38 -21.03 9.62
CA THR A 241 -1.98 -21.30 9.25
C THR A 241 -1.08 -20.08 9.36
N GLY A 242 -1.65 -18.88 9.45
CA GLY A 242 -0.88 -17.64 9.38
C GLY A 242 -0.50 -17.22 7.96
N GLN A 243 -0.80 -18.01 6.93
CA GLN A 243 -0.33 -17.75 5.56
C GLN A 243 -0.96 -16.46 4.98
N PRO A 244 -0.17 -15.44 4.59
CA PRO A 244 -0.71 -14.21 4.02
C PRO A 244 -1.17 -14.37 2.58
N TYR A 245 -2.09 -13.49 2.16
CA TYR A 245 -2.53 -13.29 0.79
C TYR A 245 -2.04 -11.90 0.32
N PRO A 246 -0.82 -11.78 -0.24
CA PRO A 246 -0.18 -10.49 -0.50
C PRO A 246 -1.01 -9.52 -1.34
N LEU A 247 -1.70 -10.01 -2.38
CA LEU A 247 -2.57 -9.16 -3.22
C LEU A 247 -3.74 -8.55 -2.45
N VAL A 248 -4.26 -9.24 -1.43
CA VAL A 248 -5.34 -8.71 -0.58
C VAL A 248 -4.79 -7.68 0.38
N ILE A 249 -3.61 -7.92 0.97
CA ILE A 249 -2.90 -6.96 1.81
C ILE A 249 -2.64 -5.66 1.03
N GLN A 250 -2.15 -5.76 -0.21
CA GLN A 250 -1.92 -4.61 -1.08
C GLN A 250 -3.21 -3.83 -1.38
N GLN A 251 -4.32 -4.51 -1.63
CA GLN A 251 -5.63 -3.87 -1.84
C GLN A 251 -6.12 -3.14 -0.58
N LEU A 252 -5.95 -3.76 0.59
CA LEU A 252 -6.27 -3.15 1.88
C LEU A 252 -5.40 -1.94 2.15
N ALA A 253 -4.08 -2.05 2.02
CA ALA A 253 -3.13 -0.95 2.21
C ALA A 253 -3.45 0.23 1.29
N LYS A 254 -3.70 -0.03 -0.01
CA LYS A 254 -4.09 1.01 -0.98
C LYS A 254 -5.40 1.70 -0.61
N GLY A 255 -6.42 0.93 -0.22
CA GLY A 255 -7.72 1.46 0.18
C GLY A 255 -7.65 2.27 1.48
N LEU A 256 -7.00 1.72 2.49
CA LEU A 256 -6.83 2.34 3.80
C LEU A 256 -6.00 3.62 3.73
N LYS A 257 -4.91 3.65 2.94
CA LYS A 257 -4.14 4.87 2.70
C LYS A 257 -5.03 6.03 2.24
N ASN A 258 -5.82 5.80 1.19
CA ASN A 258 -6.73 6.82 0.66
C ASN A 258 -7.79 7.22 1.70
N ALA A 259 -8.37 6.23 2.38
CA ALA A 259 -9.39 6.46 3.39
C ALA A 259 -8.87 7.32 4.56
N ILE A 260 -7.67 7.02 5.06
CA ILE A 260 -7.00 7.70 6.18
C ILE A 260 -6.66 9.14 5.80
N ILE A 261 -6.08 9.38 4.62
CA ILE A 261 -5.74 10.74 4.16
C ILE A 261 -7.00 11.59 4.03
N ASN A 262 -8.04 11.05 3.39
CA ASN A 262 -9.31 11.77 3.23
C ASN A 262 -9.95 12.08 4.59
N ASN A 263 -9.95 11.10 5.50
CA ASN A 263 -10.61 11.23 6.79
C ASN A 263 -9.86 12.16 7.75
N SER A 264 -8.53 12.13 7.77
CA SER A 264 -7.71 13.05 8.55
C SER A 264 -7.85 14.48 8.04
N GLN A 265 -7.84 14.69 6.71
CA GLN A 265 -8.10 15.99 6.12
C GLN A 265 -9.48 16.53 6.52
N PHE A 266 -10.52 15.68 6.47
CA PHE A 266 -11.87 16.06 6.86
C PHE A 266 -11.94 16.50 8.33
N TYR A 267 -11.26 15.79 9.24
CA TYR A 267 -11.22 16.15 10.66
C TYR A 267 -10.59 17.51 10.90
N ILE A 268 -9.42 17.72 10.31
CA ILE A 268 -8.61 18.92 10.55
C ILE A 268 -9.29 20.15 9.96
N ASN A 269 -9.88 20.03 8.77
CA ASN A 269 -10.68 21.11 8.19
C ASN A 269 -11.96 21.39 8.98
N SER A 270 -12.47 20.43 9.77
CA SER A 270 -13.67 20.62 10.60
C SER A 270 -13.39 21.29 11.95
N LEU A 271 -12.18 21.13 12.49
CA LEU A 271 -11.79 21.69 13.80
C LEU A 271 -11.12 23.05 13.70
N ALA A 272 -10.64 23.43 12.53
CA ALA A 272 -9.87 24.64 12.37
C ALA A 272 -10.24 25.38 11.09
N ASN A 273 -10.20 26.70 11.20
CA ASN A 273 -9.89 27.61 10.09
C ASN A 273 -8.50 27.33 9.45
N PHE A 274 -7.85 26.19 9.75
CA PHE A 274 -6.71 25.64 9.01
C PHE A 274 -7.23 25.13 7.66
N ASN A 275 -7.10 25.98 6.66
CA ASN A 275 -7.32 25.60 5.29
C ASN A 275 -6.14 24.72 4.84
N VAL A 276 -6.17 23.41 5.13
CA VAL A 276 -5.26 22.46 4.47
C VAL A 276 -5.73 22.34 3.02
N LYS A 277 -5.33 23.34 2.21
CA LYS A 277 -5.78 23.51 0.82
C LYS A 277 -5.29 22.39 -0.10
N LYS A 278 -4.31 21.58 0.32
CA LYS A 278 -3.73 20.51 -0.50
C LYS A 278 -3.48 19.23 0.31
N GLN A 279 -4.00 18.12 -0.21
CA GLN A 279 -3.73 16.76 0.28
C GLN A 279 -2.24 16.39 0.27
N THR A 280 -1.44 17.05 -0.55
CA THR A 280 0.02 16.80 -0.66
C THR A 280 0.76 17.07 0.65
N GLY A 281 0.27 17.96 1.51
CA GLY A 281 0.88 18.21 2.82
C GLY A 281 0.59 17.15 3.88
N LEU A 282 -0.18 16.11 3.56
CA LEU A 282 -0.53 15.01 4.46
C LEU A 282 0.26 13.72 4.16
N LEU A 283 1.24 13.81 3.26
CA LEU A 283 2.08 12.72 2.80
C LEU A 283 3.54 13.12 2.86
N TYR A 284 4.41 12.12 2.85
CA TYR A 284 5.83 12.33 2.72
C TYR A 284 6.18 12.97 1.37
N ASN A 285 6.93 14.09 1.42
CA ASN A 285 7.20 14.93 0.24
C ASN A 285 8.53 14.64 -0.47
N GLN A 286 9.34 13.70 0.03
CA GLN A 286 10.64 13.38 -0.58
C GLN A 286 10.60 12.04 -1.31
N LEU A 287 11.39 11.92 -2.38
CA LEU A 287 11.55 10.66 -3.09
C LEU A 287 12.48 9.73 -2.30
N GLN A 288 12.02 8.51 -2.10
CA GLN A 288 12.80 7.50 -1.40
C GLN A 288 14.06 7.13 -2.21
N PRO A 289 15.23 6.96 -1.57
CA PRO A 289 16.46 6.59 -2.27
C PRO A 289 16.33 5.27 -3.06
N ASP A 290 15.61 4.29 -2.52
CA ASP A 290 15.37 3.01 -3.19
C ASP A 290 14.52 3.16 -4.46
N LEU A 291 13.56 4.08 -4.45
CA LEU A 291 12.78 4.42 -5.64
C LEU A 291 13.66 4.99 -6.75
N LEU A 292 14.54 5.95 -6.43
CA LEU A 292 15.47 6.55 -7.40
C LEU A 292 16.45 5.50 -7.98
N LYS A 293 16.92 4.59 -7.13
CA LYS A 293 17.80 3.49 -7.53
C LYS A 293 17.08 2.54 -8.50
N LEU A 294 15.85 2.15 -8.18
CA LEU A 294 15.03 1.28 -9.03
C LEU A 294 14.72 1.95 -10.37
N ASP A 295 14.32 3.22 -10.34
CA ASP A 295 14.04 4.00 -11.54
C ASP A 295 15.26 4.07 -12.48
N THR A 296 16.43 4.37 -11.92
CA THR A 296 17.68 4.40 -12.67
C THR A 296 18.02 3.04 -13.31
N GLN A 297 17.77 1.94 -12.59
CA GLN A 297 17.99 0.59 -13.11
C GLN A 297 17.02 0.28 -14.25
N LEU A 298 15.74 0.58 -14.07
CA LEU A 298 14.70 0.39 -15.08
C LEU A 298 15.02 1.20 -16.34
N TYR A 299 15.33 2.49 -16.20
CA TYR A 299 15.69 3.37 -17.31
C TYR A 299 16.87 2.82 -18.13
N LYS A 300 17.94 2.35 -17.46
CA LYS A 300 19.10 1.75 -18.13
C LYS A 300 18.74 0.52 -18.97
N MET A 301 17.77 -0.29 -18.52
CA MET A 301 17.32 -1.48 -19.24
C MET A 301 16.46 -1.13 -20.47
N VAL A 302 15.63 -0.08 -20.38
CA VAL A 302 14.59 0.19 -21.40
C VAL A 302 14.90 1.34 -22.36
N ARG A 303 15.91 2.18 -22.07
CA ARG A 303 16.22 3.38 -22.88
C ARG A 303 16.43 3.13 -24.38
N ASN A 304 16.85 1.92 -24.76
CA ASN A 304 17.10 1.52 -26.14
C ASN A 304 16.06 0.51 -26.65
N PHE A 305 14.94 0.34 -25.93
CA PHE A 305 13.90 -0.61 -26.28
C PHE A 305 12.96 -0.01 -27.33
N GLU A 306 13.20 -0.33 -28.60
CA GLU A 306 12.39 0.14 -29.72
C GLU A 306 11.56 -1.02 -30.29
N ILE A 307 10.23 -0.90 -30.37
CA ILE A 307 9.36 -1.96 -30.92
C ILE A 307 9.25 -1.86 -32.44
N LEU A 308 9.10 -0.63 -32.95
CA LEU A 308 8.75 -0.35 -34.34
C LEU A 308 9.76 -0.92 -35.35
N SER A 309 11.05 -0.86 -35.00
CA SER A 309 12.11 -1.39 -35.86
C SER A 309 12.10 -2.92 -36.00
N PHE A 310 11.50 -3.66 -35.06
CA PHE A 310 11.38 -5.12 -35.14
C PHE A 310 10.08 -5.58 -35.80
N VAL A 311 8.97 -4.84 -35.64
CA VAL A 311 7.68 -5.20 -36.25
C VAL A 311 7.61 -4.87 -37.73
N ASN A 312 8.48 -4.00 -38.26
CA ASN A 312 8.51 -3.68 -39.69
C ASN A 312 9.27 -4.76 -40.50
N PRO A 313 8.64 -5.39 -41.51
CA PRO A 313 9.31 -6.35 -42.38
C PRO A 313 10.47 -5.71 -43.16
N VAL A 314 11.60 -6.41 -43.27
CA VAL A 314 12.76 -5.94 -44.03
C VAL A 314 12.58 -6.05 -45.55
N ASN A 315 11.65 -6.91 -45.99
CA ASN A 315 11.39 -7.20 -47.40
C ASN A 315 10.06 -6.64 -47.93
N ILE A 316 9.50 -5.61 -47.27
CA ILE A 316 8.17 -5.07 -47.57
C ILE A 316 8.00 -4.70 -49.06
N GLU A 317 8.95 -3.97 -49.65
CA GLU A 317 8.88 -3.54 -51.05
C GLU A 317 8.97 -4.71 -52.04
N SER A 318 9.79 -5.72 -51.72
CA SER A 318 9.93 -6.91 -52.56
C SER A 318 8.64 -7.73 -52.57
N GLU A 319 8.08 -8.01 -51.38
CA GLU A 319 6.85 -8.80 -51.27
C GLU A 319 5.64 -8.06 -51.84
N LYS A 320 5.58 -6.73 -51.68
CA LYS A 320 4.57 -5.89 -52.34
C LYS A 320 4.60 -6.06 -53.87
N LYS A 321 5.78 -6.01 -54.49
CA LYS A 321 5.92 -6.23 -55.95
C LYS A 321 5.48 -7.64 -56.37
N LYS A 322 5.83 -8.67 -55.59
CA LYS A 322 5.41 -10.06 -55.85
C LYS A 322 3.89 -10.23 -55.72
N PHE A 323 3.29 -9.66 -54.68
CA PHE A 323 1.86 -9.68 -54.43
C PHE A 323 1.07 -9.08 -55.61
N ILE A 324 1.46 -7.88 -56.06
CA ILE A 324 0.84 -7.23 -57.21
C ILE A 324 1.04 -8.05 -58.49
N LYS A 325 2.25 -8.58 -58.73
CA LYS A 325 2.56 -9.41 -59.91
C LYS A 325 1.73 -10.70 -59.95
N SER A 326 1.44 -11.29 -58.79
CA SER A 326 0.58 -12.48 -58.65
C SER A 326 -0.91 -12.20 -58.84
N ARG A 327 -1.30 -10.95 -59.13
CA ARG A 327 -2.71 -10.51 -59.14
C ARG A 327 -3.42 -10.84 -57.82
N TYR A 328 -2.73 -10.62 -56.71
CA TYR A 328 -3.27 -10.76 -55.35
C TYR A 328 -3.64 -12.20 -54.94
N THR A 329 -3.06 -13.21 -55.62
CA THR A 329 -3.38 -14.63 -55.36
C THR A 329 -2.42 -15.32 -54.39
N ALA A 330 -1.18 -14.83 -54.26
CA ALA A 330 -0.17 -15.39 -53.36
C ALA A 330 0.03 -14.50 -52.14
N ASN A 331 0.01 -15.06 -50.93
CA ASN A 331 0.21 -14.27 -49.71
C ASN A 331 1.68 -13.81 -49.57
N PRO A 332 1.93 -12.56 -49.15
CA PRO A 332 3.29 -12.07 -48.84
C PRO A 332 3.99 -12.90 -47.77
N GLU A 333 5.27 -13.23 -47.98
CA GLU A 333 6.10 -13.87 -46.95
C GLU A 333 7.06 -12.85 -46.33
N PHE A 334 6.62 -12.24 -45.23
CA PHE A 334 7.41 -11.23 -44.54
C PHE A 334 8.58 -11.81 -43.75
N ARG A 335 9.72 -11.14 -43.84
CA ARG A 335 10.92 -11.40 -43.04
C ARG A 335 11.15 -10.24 -42.10
N TYR A 336 11.42 -10.55 -40.84
CA TYR A 336 11.61 -9.56 -39.78
C TYR A 336 13.06 -9.53 -39.31
N LYS A 337 13.47 -8.44 -38.66
CA LYS A 337 14.80 -8.37 -38.05
C LYS A 337 14.88 -9.37 -36.90
N PRO A 338 16.00 -10.11 -36.78
CA PRO A 338 16.20 -10.99 -35.62
C PRO A 338 16.27 -10.15 -34.35
N LEU A 339 15.66 -10.65 -33.28
CA LEU A 339 15.76 -10.02 -31.98
C LEU A 339 17.19 -10.08 -31.48
N THR A 340 17.72 -8.92 -31.09
CA THR A 340 19.07 -8.78 -30.50
C THR A 340 19.08 -9.07 -29.01
N ILE A 341 17.90 -9.23 -28.41
CA ILE A 341 17.71 -9.45 -26.97
C ILE A 341 17.15 -10.85 -26.77
N ASP A 342 17.74 -11.59 -25.82
CA ASP A 342 17.15 -12.83 -25.31
C ASP A 342 15.90 -12.48 -24.46
N PRO A 343 14.68 -12.89 -24.88
CA PRO A 343 13.44 -12.61 -24.16
C PRO A 343 13.44 -13.12 -22.73
N PHE A 344 13.98 -14.32 -22.49
CA PHE A 344 13.99 -14.94 -21.18
C PHE A 344 14.93 -14.18 -20.24
N ALA A 345 16.16 -13.92 -20.69
CA ALA A 345 17.13 -13.17 -19.90
C ALA A 345 16.67 -11.74 -19.60
N PHE A 346 15.97 -11.08 -20.52
CA PHE A 346 15.40 -9.75 -20.29
C PHE A 346 14.32 -9.77 -19.21
N LYS A 347 13.35 -10.69 -19.32
CA LYS A 347 12.29 -10.84 -18.30
C LYS A 347 12.86 -11.18 -16.93
N ALA A 348 13.85 -12.07 -16.87
CA ALA A 348 14.53 -12.39 -15.62
C ALA A 348 15.21 -11.17 -14.98
N LYS A 349 15.87 -10.32 -15.78
CA LYS A 349 16.46 -9.06 -15.28
C LYS A 349 15.41 -8.08 -14.78
N MET A 350 14.29 -7.96 -15.48
CA MET A 350 13.18 -7.09 -15.11
C MET A 350 12.51 -7.52 -13.79
N TYR A 351 12.18 -8.81 -13.65
CA TYR A 351 11.56 -9.33 -12.43
C TYR A 351 12.51 -9.40 -11.23
N LYS A 352 13.82 -9.18 -11.44
CA LYS A 352 14.80 -9.03 -10.36
C LYS A 352 14.85 -7.62 -9.77
N LEU A 353 14.19 -6.64 -10.40
CA LEU A 353 14.08 -5.28 -9.85
C LEU A 353 13.35 -5.33 -8.50
N ASN A 354 13.93 -4.71 -7.47
CA ASN A 354 13.43 -4.78 -6.11
C ASN A 354 12.24 -3.81 -5.89
N VAL A 355 11.08 -4.15 -6.44
CA VAL A 355 9.84 -3.38 -6.22
C VAL A 355 9.34 -3.44 -4.79
N ASP A 356 9.78 -4.43 -4.01
CA ASP A 356 9.37 -4.59 -2.61
C ASP A 356 9.98 -3.56 -1.67
N ALA A 357 11.09 -2.92 -2.07
CA ALA A 357 11.68 -1.81 -1.33
C ALA A 357 10.89 -0.49 -1.44
N ILE A 358 9.92 -0.39 -2.34
CA ILE A 358 9.08 0.82 -2.48
C ILE A 358 8.00 0.78 -1.40
N GLU A 359 8.01 1.75 -0.48
CA GLU A 359 7.01 1.81 0.60
C GLU A 359 5.65 2.31 0.11
N ASP A 360 5.62 3.27 -0.82
CA ASP A 360 4.37 3.80 -1.35
C ASP A 360 3.68 2.77 -2.25
N ILE A 361 2.55 2.26 -1.78
CA ILE A 361 1.77 1.22 -2.47
C ILE A 361 1.29 1.64 -3.87
N HIS A 362 1.00 2.92 -4.10
CA HIS A 362 0.56 3.40 -5.43
C HIS A 362 1.75 3.46 -6.39
N ILE A 363 2.89 3.98 -5.94
CA ILE A 363 4.11 4.04 -6.75
C ILE A 363 4.59 2.62 -7.06
N LYS A 364 4.61 1.73 -6.06
CA LYS A 364 4.95 0.31 -6.23
C LYS A 364 4.12 -0.34 -7.33
N GLN A 365 2.80 -0.12 -7.33
CA GLN A 365 1.92 -0.66 -8.36
C GLN A 365 2.26 -0.14 -9.75
N ILE A 366 2.56 1.17 -9.89
CA ILE A 366 2.97 1.75 -11.18
C ILE A 366 4.22 1.06 -11.71
N TYR A 367 5.24 0.84 -10.89
CA TYR A 367 6.47 0.16 -11.34
C TYR A 367 6.23 -1.32 -11.69
N ILE A 368 5.40 -2.02 -10.93
CA ILE A 368 4.97 -3.39 -11.27
C ILE A 368 4.27 -3.42 -12.63
N ASP A 369 3.36 -2.48 -12.88
CA ASP A 369 2.62 -2.38 -14.14
C ASP A 369 3.57 -2.06 -15.31
N ILE A 370 4.55 -1.18 -15.11
CA ILE A 370 5.57 -0.87 -16.12
C ILE A 370 6.43 -2.10 -16.42
N ILE A 371 6.89 -2.83 -15.39
CA ILE A 371 7.69 -4.05 -15.56
C ILE A 371 6.91 -5.10 -16.36
N ASN A 372 5.63 -5.32 -16.02
CA ASN A 372 4.75 -6.24 -16.73
C ASN A 372 4.51 -5.78 -18.18
N ALA A 373 4.32 -4.48 -18.41
CA ALA A 373 4.16 -3.92 -19.75
C ALA A 373 5.40 -4.19 -20.64
N TYR A 374 6.61 -4.09 -20.10
CA TYR A 374 7.83 -4.44 -20.85
C TYR A 374 7.99 -5.94 -21.08
N ALA A 375 7.61 -6.77 -20.10
CA ALA A 375 7.60 -8.22 -20.29
C ALA A 375 6.64 -8.64 -21.41
N ASP A 376 5.43 -8.07 -21.43
CA ASP A 376 4.41 -8.32 -22.46
C ASP A 376 4.89 -7.87 -23.86
N LYS A 377 5.55 -6.71 -23.96
CA LYS A 377 6.17 -6.26 -25.23
C LYS A 377 7.22 -7.23 -25.75
N VAL A 378 8.07 -7.74 -24.86
CA VAL A 378 9.13 -8.70 -25.23
C VAL A 378 8.53 -10.03 -25.68
N ASP A 379 7.49 -10.52 -25.00
CA ASP A 379 6.78 -11.72 -25.42
C ASP A 379 6.04 -11.53 -26.75
N MET A 380 5.48 -10.34 -27.00
CA MET A 380 4.94 -9.99 -28.30
C MET A 380 6.02 -10.08 -29.40
N LEU A 381 7.16 -9.41 -29.21
CA LEU A 381 8.25 -9.42 -30.18
C LEU A 381 8.81 -10.84 -30.43
N ALA A 382 8.96 -11.65 -29.38
CA ALA A 382 9.48 -13.02 -29.47
C ALA A 382 8.60 -13.95 -30.34
N ASN A 383 7.33 -13.61 -30.51
CA ASN A 383 6.37 -14.38 -31.29
C ASN A 383 6.09 -13.80 -32.69
N LEU A 384 6.91 -12.85 -33.16
CA LEU A 384 6.80 -12.26 -34.50
C LEU A 384 6.71 -13.32 -35.60
N GLY A 385 5.79 -13.14 -36.54
CA GLY A 385 5.56 -14.07 -37.64
C GLY A 385 4.78 -15.34 -37.27
N THR A 386 4.30 -15.45 -36.03
CA THR A 386 3.46 -16.58 -35.58
C THR A 386 2.04 -16.10 -35.22
N GLU A 387 1.07 -17.01 -35.18
CA GLU A 387 -0.30 -16.71 -34.74
C GLU A 387 -0.36 -16.11 -33.32
N LYS A 388 0.60 -16.46 -32.46
CA LYS A 388 0.71 -15.92 -31.09
C LYS A 388 0.97 -14.42 -31.05
N PHE A 389 1.56 -13.85 -32.11
CA PHE A 389 1.80 -12.41 -32.19
C PHE A 389 0.49 -11.62 -32.06
N LEU A 390 -0.57 -12.06 -32.75
CA LEU A 390 -1.87 -11.39 -32.72
C LEU A 390 -2.44 -11.36 -31.30
N TYR A 391 -2.47 -12.51 -30.61
CA TYR A 391 -2.97 -12.59 -29.25
C TYR A 391 -2.16 -11.76 -28.26
N ASN A 392 -0.82 -11.76 -28.39
CA ASN A 392 0.05 -10.94 -27.54
C ASN A 392 -0.13 -9.43 -27.82
N SER A 393 -0.31 -9.06 -29.09
CA SER A 393 -0.61 -7.69 -29.49
C SER A 393 -1.95 -7.22 -28.93
N LEU A 394 -3.00 -8.03 -29.03
CA LEU A 394 -4.32 -7.72 -28.47
C LEU A 394 -4.28 -7.64 -26.94
N ARG A 395 -3.53 -8.51 -26.27
CA ARG A 395 -3.33 -8.44 -24.82
C ARG A 395 -2.70 -7.12 -24.40
N TYR A 396 -1.72 -6.62 -25.14
CA TYR A 396 -0.97 -5.41 -24.79
C TYR A 396 -1.66 -4.12 -25.24
N PHE A 397 -2.08 -4.03 -26.51
CA PHE A 397 -2.68 -2.84 -27.11
C PHE A 397 -4.22 -2.79 -27.03
N GLY A 398 -4.86 -3.91 -26.71
CA GLY A 398 -6.30 -4.05 -26.80
C GLY A 398 -6.78 -4.35 -28.24
N GLU A 399 -8.09 -4.55 -28.37
CA GLU A 399 -8.75 -4.64 -29.67
C GLU A 399 -8.82 -3.25 -30.33
N PRO A 400 -8.76 -3.17 -31.67
CA PRO A 400 -8.96 -1.91 -32.39
C PRO A 400 -10.29 -1.27 -31.99
N SER A 401 -10.26 0.02 -31.64
CA SER A 401 -11.47 0.76 -31.32
C SER A 401 -12.33 1.00 -32.57
N SER A 402 -13.60 1.38 -32.38
CA SER A 402 -14.48 1.78 -33.49
C SER A 402 -13.87 2.93 -34.32
N LYS A 403 -13.08 3.80 -33.68
CA LYS A 403 -12.34 4.88 -34.36
C LYS A 403 -11.20 4.33 -35.22
N ASP A 404 -10.47 3.33 -34.73
CA ASP A 404 -9.39 2.69 -35.48
C ASP A 404 -9.94 1.96 -36.71
N ILE A 405 -11.08 1.29 -36.57
CA ILE A 405 -11.80 0.63 -37.67
C ILE A 405 -12.31 1.66 -38.69
N ALA A 406 -12.91 2.77 -38.22
CA ALA A 406 -13.37 3.85 -39.10
C ALA A 406 -12.21 4.50 -39.86
N ASN A 407 -11.07 4.74 -39.21
CA ASN A 407 -9.86 5.25 -39.85
C ASN A 407 -9.31 4.26 -40.88
N ALA A 408 -9.26 2.96 -40.56
CA ALA A 408 -8.83 1.93 -41.49
C ALA A 408 -9.74 1.86 -42.72
N ASN A 409 -11.06 1.87 -42.53
CA ASN A 409 -12.03 1.92 -43.63
C ASN A 409 -11.85 3.20 -44.45
N PHE A 410 -11.71 4.36 -43.81
CA PHE A 410 -11.41 5.60 -44.52
C PHE A 410 -10.15 5.47 -45.39
N LEU A 411 -9.04 4.95 -44.84
CA LEU A 411 -7.80 4.73 -45.58
C LEU A 411 -7.96 3.73 -46.74
N MET A 412 -8.79 2.69 -46.58
CA MET A 412 -9.07 1.71 -47.65
C MET A 412 -9.91 2.31 -48.79
N TYR A 413 -10.85 3.18 -48.49
CA TYR A 413 -11.78 3.77 -49.46
C TYR A 413 -11.36 5.17 -49.95
N CYS A 414 -10.29 5.74 -49.40
CA CYS A 414 -9.71 6.97 -49.88
C CYS A 414 -9.00 6.68 -51.21
N ASN A 415 -9.70 6.93 -52.33
CA ASN A 415 -9.09 6.93 -53.66
C ASN A 415 -8.03 8.04 -53.70
N GLU A 416 -6.78 7.62 -53.58
CA GLU A 416 -5.58 8.47 -53.53
C GLU A 416 -5.56 9.41 -52.32
N LEU A 417 -4.81 9.03 -51.28
CA LEU A 417 -4.26 10.03 -50.37
C LEU A 417 -3.48 11.03 -51.24
N PRO A 418 -3.74 12.34 -51.15
CA PRO A 418 -3.01 13.32 -51.93
C PRO A 418 -1.51 13.09 -51.74
N GLN A 419 -0.76 12.95 -52.83
CA GLN A 419 0.68 12.78 -52.78
C GLN A 419 1.27 13.98 -52.01
N PHE A 420 1.72 13.75 -50.77
CA PHE A 420 2.39 14.76 -49.96
C PHE A 420 3.77 15.17 -50.53
N GLU A 421 4.18 14.64 -51.68
CA GLU A 421 5.40 15.03 -52.39
C GLU A 421 5.33 16.46 -52.98
N ALA A 422 4.15 17.09 -53.00
CA ALA A 422 3.94 18.45 -53.52
C ALA A 422 3.46 19.48 -52.47
N GLN A 423 3.60 19.23 -51.17
CA GLN A 423 3.39 20.28 -50.16
C GLN A 423 4.73 20.89 -49.74
N ASP A 424 4.90 22.19 -50.03
CA ASP A 424 5.97 23.00 -49.47
C ASP A 424 5.95 22.88 -47.94
N TYR A 425 6.97 22.24 -47.38
CA TYR A 425 7.16 22.21 -45.93
C TYR A 425 7.22 23.64 -45.41
N LEU A 426 6.29 24.00 -44.52
CA LEU A 426 6.31 25.29 -43.83
C LEU A 426 7.62 25.39 -43.04
N SER A 427 8.52 26.27 -43.48
CA SER A 427 9.77 26.52 -42.75
C SER A 427 9.47 26.93 -41.30
N ILE A 428 10.39 26.58 -40.38
CA ILE A 428 10.28 26.89 -38.95
C ILE A 428 9.95 28.38 -38.70
N LYS A 429 10.41 29.28 -39.57
CA LYS A 429 10.10 30.72 -39.52
C LYS A 429 8.62 31.05 -39.79
N ARG A 430 7.97 30.30 -40.70
CA ARG A 430 6.58 30.52 -41.11
C ARG A 430 5.60 29.93 -40.11
N SER A 431 5.96 28.81 -39.47
CA SER A 431 5.15 28.18 -38.40
C SER A 431 5.08 29.03 -37.13
N LYS A 432 6.13 29.79 -36.78
CA LYS A 432 6.10 30.69 -35.61
C LYS A 432 5.06 31.82 -35.70
N ARG A 433 4.66 32.25 -36.90
CA ARG A 433 3.63 33.30 -37.08
C ARG A 433 2.19 32.83 -36.87
N HIS A 434 1.96 31.52 -36.83
CA HIS A 434 0.63 30.96 -36.62
C HIS A 434 0.36 30.55 -35.18
N PHE A 435 1.40 30.48 -34.34
CA PHE A 435 1.30 30.04 -32.95
C PHE A 435 1.75 31.11 -31.93
N PHE A 436 2.01 32.33 -32.39
CA PHE A 436 2.23 33.50 -31.55
C PHE A 436 1.50 34.72 -32.10
#